data_AF-A0A8J3WDI2-F1
#
_entry.id   AF-A0A8J3WDI2-F1
#
_cell.length_a   1.000
_cell.length_b   1.000
_cell.length_c   1.000
_cell.angle_alpha   90.00
_cell.angle_beta   90.00
_cell.angle_gamma   90.00
#
_symmetry.space_group_name_H-M   'P 1'
#
loop_
_entity.id
_entity.type
_entity.pdbx_description
1 polymer ?
#
loop_
_entity_poly.entity_id
_entity_poly.type
_entity_poly.pdbx_seq_one_letter_code
_entity_poly.pdbx_strand_id
1 'polypeptide(L)' 'MEWGRAMRELSTAIDHLAAEDPSEISRLQLAEQLIELHWQMARLQAQIARRTSVRAPGYPSGQRHTA' A
#
# COMPACT_ATOMS: atom_id res chain seq x y z
N MET A 1 -18.01 -2.64 1.34
CA MET A 1 -16.74 -3.28 1.77
C MET A 1 -15.61 -2.79 0.86
N GLU A 2 -14.98 -1.67 1.19
CA GLU A 2 -13.99 -0.98 0.34
C GLU A 2 -12.62 -1.70 0.32
N TRP A 3 -12.23 -2.28 1.44
CA TRP A 3 -11.01 -3.06 1.61
C TRP A 3 -10.92 -4.31 0.72
N GLY A 4 -11.99 -5.10 0.68
CA GLY A 4 -12.04 -6.30 -0.16
C GLY A 4 -12.07 -5.97 -1.65
N ARG A 5 -12.42 -4.74 -2.03
CA ARG A 5 -12.29 -4.25 -3.40
C ARG A 5 -10.83 -3.85 -3.67
N ALA A 6 -10.21 -3.04 -2.80
CA ALA A 6 -8.82 -2.61 -2.95
C ALA A 6 -7.82 -3.78 -3.01
N MET A 7 -8.00 -4.84 -2.20
CA MET A 7 -7.16 -6.04 -2.29
C MET A 7 -7.34 -6.81 -3.60
N ARG A 8 -8.58 -6.89 -4.11
CA ARG A 8 -8.83 -7.56 -5.40
C ARG A 8 -8.23 -6.79 -6.56
N GLU A 9 -8.35 -5.46 -6.55
CA GLU A 9 -7.73 -4.58 -7.55
C GLU A 9 -6.20 -4.77 -7.58
N LEU A 10 -5.55 -4.79 -6.41
CA LEU A 10 -4.11 -5.03 -6.33
C LEU A 10 -3.72 -6.44 -6.80
N SER A 11 -4.47 -7.48 -6.40
CA SER A 11 -4.20 -8.86 -6.83
C SER A 11 -4.28 -8.99 -8.35
N THR A 12 -5.33 -8.43 -8.96
CA THR A 12 -5.51 -8.45 -10.42
C THR A 12 -4.38 -7.73 -11.14
N ALA A 13 -3.89 -6.60 -10.62
CA ALA A 13 -2.77 -5.88 -11.23
C ALA A 13 -1.46 -6.69 -11.17
N ILE A 14 -1.21 -7.39 -10.06
CA ILE A 14 -0.05 -8.28 -9.92
C ILE A 14 -0.17 -9.48 -10.86
N ASP A 15 -1.33 -10.12 -10.92
CA ASP A 15 -1.57 -11.27 -11.79
C ASP A 15 -1.39 -10.89 -13.28
N HIS A 16 -1.85 -9.69 -13.66
CA HIS A 16 -1.65 -9.16 -15.01
C HIS A 16 -0.17 -8.98 -15.33
N LEU A 17 0.59 -8.29 -14.46
CA LEU A 17 2.02 -8.08 -14.65
C LEU A 17 2.81 -9.41 -14.68
N ALA A 18 2.41 -10.39 -13.87
CA ALA A 18 3.06 -11.70 -13.81
C ALA A 18 2.79 -12.57 -15.05
N ALA A 19 1.71 -12.30 -15.79
CA ALA A 19 1.35 -13.02 -17.00
C ALA A 19 1.99 -12.43 -18.27
N GLU A 20 2.54 -11.22 -18.21
CA GLU A 20 3.21 -10.55 -19.33
C GLU A 20 4.65 -11.06 -19.51
N ASP A 21 5.07 -11.21 -20.78
CA ASP A 21 6.48 -11.42 -21.12
C ASP A 21 7.22 -10.06 -21.11
N PRO A 22 8.23 -9.87 -20.23
CA PRO A 22 9.00 -8.62 -20.16
C PRO A 22 9.76 -8.27 -21.44
N SER A 23 9.96 -9.23 -22.35
CA SER A 23 10.61 -9.03 -23.65
C SER A 23 9.66 -8.52 -24.73
N GLU A 24 8.34 -8.72 -24.55
CA GLU A 24 7.30 -8.30 -25.47
C GLU A 24 6.68 -6.94 -25.11
N ILE A 25 6.91 -6.46 -23.88
CA ILE A 25 6.45 -5.15 -23.41
C ILE A 25 7.47 -4.05 -23.72
N SER A 26 6.99 -2.90 -24.20
CA SER A 26 7.84 -1.71 -24.33
C SER A 26 8.27 -1.20 -22.95
N ARG A 27 9.48 -0.66 -22.83
CA ARG A 27 9.99 -0.11 -21.56
C ARG A 27 9.09 1.00 -20.98
N LEU A 28 8.47 1.79 -21.86
CA LEU A 28 7.55 2.85 -21.45
C LEU A 28 6.29 2.26 -20.81
N GLN A 29 5.66 1.29 -21.47
CA GLN A 29 4.47 0.62 -20.98
C GLN A 29 4.75 -0.11 -19.65
N LEU A 30 5.90 -0.78 -19.53
CA LEU A 30 6.31 -1.41 -18.28
C LEU A 30 6.47 -0.38 -17.14
N ALA A 31 7.07 0.78 -17.43
CA ALA A 31 7.21 1.84 -16.43
C ALA A 31 5.85 2.38 -15.95
N GLU A 32 4.91 2.59 -16.87
CA GLU A 32 3.54 3.03 -16.54
C GLU A 32 2.83 2.02 -15.63
N GLN A 33 2.92 0.72 -15.98
CA GLN A 33 2.32 -0.34 -15.17
C GLN A 33 2.93 -0.43 -13.77
N LEU A 34 4.26 -0.29 -13.65
CA LEU A 34 4.95 -0.30 -12.36
C LEU A 34 4.59 0.92 -11.49
N ILE A 35 4.40 2.09 -12.10
CA ILE A 35 3.95 3.30 -11.39
C ILE A 35 2.54 3.10 -10.84
N GLU A 36 1.62 2.57 -11.65
CA GLU A 36 0.25 2.27 -11.22
C GLU A 36 0.23 1.25 -10.08
N LEU A 37 1.00 0.15 -10.21
CA LEU A 37 1.14 -0.86 -9.18
C LEU A 37 1.66 -0.25 -7.86
N HIS A 38 2.66 0.63 -7.95
CA HIS A 38 3.20 1.35 -6.79
C HIS A 38 2.12 2.17 -6.06
N TRP A 39 1.29 2.91 -6.81
CA TRP A 39 0.21 3.69 -6.22
C TRP A 39 -0.86 2.82 -5.55
N GLN A 40 -1.22 1.69 -6.16
CA GLN A 40 -2.18 0.76 -5.58
C GLN A 40 -1.65 0.16 -4.27
N MET A 41 -0.37 -0.21 -4.23
CA MET A 41 0.30 -0.67 -3.00
C MET A 41 0.32 0.42 -1.92
N ALA A 42 0.70 1.65 -2.25
CA ALA A 42 0.73 2.76 -1.30
C ALA A 42 -0.66 3.06 -0.71
N ARG A 43 -1.71 3.02 -1.54
CA ARG A 43 -3.10 3.18 -1.10
C ARG A 43 -3.52 2.07 -0.14
N LEU A 44 -3.17 0.82 -0.45
CA LEU A 44 -3.45 -0.31 0.43
C LEU A 44 -2.70 -0.18 1.76
N GLN A 45 -1.42 0.18 1.73
CA GLN A 45 -0.61 0.40 2.93
C GLN A 45 -1.19 1.51 3.82
N ALA A 46 -1.69 2.59 3.24
CA ALA A 46 -2.39 3.64 4.00
C ALA A 46 -3.69 3.12 4.64
N GLN A 47 -4.44 2.25 3.96
CA GLN A 47 -5.63 1.62 4.53
C GLN A 47 -5.29 0.63 5.65
N ILE A 48 -4.21 -0.15 5.49
CA ILE A 48 -3.66 -1.02 6.55
C ILE A 48 -3.33 -0.16 7.75
N ALA A 49 -2.49 0.86 7.58
CA ALA A 49 -2.05 1.74 8.67
C ALA A 49 -3.23 2.40 9.42
N ARG A 50 -4.30 2.78 8.73
CA ARG A 50 -5.51 3.31 9.38
C ARG A 50 -6.23 2.27 10.25
N ARG A 51 -6.23 1.01 9.84
CA ARG A 51 -6.84 -0.10 10.60
C ARG A 51 -5.95 -0.67 11.69
N THR A 52 -4.66 -0.76 11.40
CA THR A 52 -3.62 -1.29 12.29
C THR A 52 -2.96 -0.19 13.10
N SER A 53 -3.52 1.02 13.11
CA SER A 53 -3.25 2.05 14.12
C SER A 53 -3.67 1.50 15.48
N VAL A 54 -2.82 0.62 16.00
CA VAL A 54 -2.70 0.34 17.41
C VAL A 54 -2.18 1.65 17.97
N ARG A 55 -3.03 2.33 18.74
CA ARG A 55 -2.64 3.41 19.67
C ARG A 55 -1.27 3.07 20.23
N ALA A 56 -0.25 3.88 19.94
CA ALA A 56 1.06 3.70 20.55
C ALA A 56 0.86 3.51 22.06
N PRO A 57 1.37 2.43 22.69
CA PRO A 57 1.21 2.23 24.11
C PRO A 57 1.95 3.35 24.83
N GLY A 58 1.16 4.25 25.43
CA GLY A 58 1.55 5.16 26.52
C GLY A 58 2.81 5.99 26.30
N TYR A 59 2.67 7.19 25.73
CA TYR A 59 3.35 8.32 26.36
C TYR A 59 2.43 8.81 27.50
N PRO A 60 2.82 8.66 28.78
CA PRO A 60 2.11 9.35 29.84
C PRO A 60 2.36 10.85 29.67
N SER A 61 1.32 11.56 29.22
CA SER A 61 1.19 12.99 29.42
C SER A 61 1.05 13.24 30.92
N GLY A 62 2.18 13.38 31.63
CA GLY A 62 2.15 13.75 33.04
C GLY A 62 3.35 13.27 33.83
N GLN A 63 4.42 14.08 33.82
CA GLN A 63 5.16 14.38 35.04
C GLN A 63 5.73 15.78 34.89
N ARG A 64 5.01 16.77 35.47
CA ARG A 64 5.61 18.04 35.84
C ARG A 64 6.58 17.71 36.97
N HIS A 65 7.87 17.75 36.70
CA HIS A 65 8.86 17.84 37.76
C HIS A 65 8.81 19.28 38.27
N THR A 66 8.13 19.48 39.40
CA THR A 66 8.46 20.57 40.30
C THR A 66 9.76 20.19 41.01
N ALA A 67 10.81 20.97 40.77
CA ALA A 67 11.93 21.12 41.68
C ALA A 67 11.96 22.59 42.10
#